data_AF-A0A7S2B2R6-F1
#
_entry.id   AF-A0A7S2B2R6-F1
#
_cell.length_a   1.000
_cell.length_b   1.000
_cell.length_c   1.000
_cell.angle_alpha   90.00
_cell.angle_beta   90.00
_cell.angle_gamma   90.00
#
_symmetry.space_group_name_H-M   'P 1'
#
loop_
_entity.id
_entity.type
_entity.pdbx_description
1 polymer ?
#
loop_
_entity_poly.entity_id
_entity_poly.type
_entity_poly.pdbx_seq_one_letter_code
_entity_poly.pdbx_strand_id
1 'polypeptide(L)'
;QAHLCHLTGTHAPPRVKKLVRRTELCKTLAGNRCDLLTITNPVDQQPHAGDHHRSKRRRDVIVFSGRVHPGESTASWAMHGVMNFLVGDTALADVLRTHFVFKIVPMLNPDGVINGNYRCSLAGVDLNRQW
;
A
#
# COMPACT_ATOMS: atom_id res chain seq x y z
N GLN A 1 -7.65 -9.03 5.51
CA GLN A 1 -6.29 -9.10 6.09
C GLN A 1 -5.42 -10.22 5.48
N ALA A 2 -6.00 -11.32 5.01
CA ALA A 2 -5.26 -12.43 4.38
C ALA A 2 -4.31 -12.01 3.23
N HIS A 3 -4.73 -11.10 2.35
CA HIS A 3 -3.93 -10.65 1.20
C HIS A 3 -2.60 -9.95 1.57
N LEU A 4 -2.46 -9.41 2.79
CA LEU A 4 -1.23 -8.74 3.22
C LEU A 4 -0.19 -9.71 3.80
N CYS A 5 -0.61 -10.93 4.16
CA CYS A 5 0.26 -11.89 4.82
C CYS A 5 1.39 -12.36 3.90
N HIS A 6 1.10 -12.60 2.61
CA HIS A 6 2.12 -13.01 1.65
C HIS A 6 3.20 -11.94 1.40
N LEU A 7 2.84 -10.65 1.51
CA LEU A 7 3.74 -9.54 1.24
C LEU A 7 4.56 -9.11 2.46
N THR A 8 4.02 -9.29 3.67
CA THR A 8 4.57 -8.68 4.89
C THR A 8 4.74 -9.66 6.05
N GLY A 9 4.36 -10.92 5.87
CA GLY A 9 4.48 -11.98 6.87
C GLY A 9 5.88 -12.58 6.98
N THR A 10 6.06 -13.46 7.97
CA THR A 10 7.30 -14.21 8.21
C THR A 10 7.76 -14.98 6.97
N HIS A 11 6.83 -15.49 6.17
CA HIS A 11 7.07 -16.26 4.96
C HIS A 11 7.24 -15.41 3.68
N ALA A 12 7.19 -14.07 3.76
CA ALA A 12 7.41 -13.24 2.58
C ALA A 12 8.84 -13.43 2.03
N PRO A 13 9.03 -13.49 0.69
CA PRO A 13 10.35 -13.65 0.09
C PRO A 13 11.31 -12.54 0.54
N PRO A 14 12.62 -12.83 0.76
CA PRO A 14 13.59 -11.83 1.22
C PRO A 14 13.65 -10.56 0.36
N ARG A 15 13.46 -10.70 -0.96
CA ARG A 15 13.39 -9.57 -1.89
C ARG A 15 12.20 -8.66 -1.57
N VAL A 16 11.01 -9.23 -1.40
CA VAL A 16 9.78 -8.48 -1.08
C VAL A 16 9.92 -7.74 0.25
N LYS A 17 10.54 -8.37 1.27
CA LYS A 17 10.80 -7.73 2.57
C LYS A 17 11.66 -6.47 2.48
N LYS A 18 12.58 -6.38 1.49
CA LYS A 18 13.39 -5.18 1.26
C LYS A 18 12.61 -4.06 0.55
N LEU A 19 11.58 -4.43 -0.21
CA LEU A 19 10.78 -3.50 -1.02
C LEU A 19 9.57 -2.93 -0.27
N VAL A 20 8.99 -3.73 0.63
CA VAL A 20 7.72 -3.41 1.29
C VAL A 20 7.93 -3.14 2.78
N ARG A 21 7.52 -1.96 3.22
CA ARG A 21 7.38 -1.62 4.64
C ARG A 21 5.90 -1.47 4.99
N ARG A 22 5.43 -2.23 5.98
CA ARG A 22 4.09 -2.12 6.54
C ARG A 22 4.12 -1.34 7.85
N THR A 23 3.25 -0.36 7.98
CA THR A 23 3.01 0.39 9.21
C THR A 23 1.52 0.43 9.50
N GLU A 24 1.18 0.69 10.76
CA GLU A 24 -0.18 1.08 11.10
C GLU A 24 -0.37 2.55 10.74
N LEU A 25 -1.38 2.85 9.92
CA LEU A 25 -1.78 4.23 9.64
C LEU A 25 -2.52 4.81 10.85
N CYS A 26 -3.50 4.06 11.33
CA CYS A 26 -4.30 4.37 12.51
C CYS A 26 -5.03 3.11 13.00
N LYS A 27 -5.68 3.25 14.15
CA LYS A 27 -6.74 2.33 14.60
C LYS A 27 -8.09 2.86 14.14
N THR A 28 -8.98 1.95 13.77
CA THR A 28 -10.39 2.26 13.53
C THR A 28 -11.18 2.32 14.84
N LEU A 29 -12.48 2.61 14.76
CA LEU A 29 -13.36 2.74 15.92
C LEU A 29 -13.43 1.45 16.75
N ALA A 30 -13.46 0.28 16.10
CA ALA A 30 -13.40 -1.01 16.79
C ALA A 30 -11.98 -1.48 17.15
N GLY A 31 -10.96 -0.62 17.01
CA GLY A 31 -9.57 -0.95 17.33
C GLY A 31 -8.87 -1.81 16.27
N ASN A 32 -9.48 -2.02 15.10
CA ASN A 32 -8.83 -2.72 13.99
C ASN A 32 -7.72 -1.87 13.38
N ARG A 33 -6.70 -2.53 12.83
CA ARG A 33 -5.60 -1.84 12.15
C ARG A 33 -6.03 -1.37 10.77
N CYS A 34 -5.89 -0.08 10.49
CA CYS A 34 -5.83 0.44 9.13
C CYS A 34 -4.36 0.43 8.69
N ASP A 35 -4.04 -0.35 7.66
CA ASP A 35 -2.67 -0.59 7.21
C ASP A 35 -2.21 0.43 6.17
N LEU A 36 -0.98 0.91 6.31
CA LEU A 36 -0.25 1.63 5.26
C LEU A 36 0.94 0.78 4.81
N LEU A 37 0.99 0.47 3.52
CA LEU A 37 2.16 -0.13 2.88
C LEU A 37 2.95 0.95 2.16
N THR A 38 4.27 0.88 2.30
CA THR A 38 5.20 1.64 1.47
C THR A 38 5.95 0.67 0.59
N ILE A 39 5.84 0.82 -0.74
CA ILE A 39 6.54 -0.01 -1.73
C ILE A 39 7.46 0.88 -2.56
N THR A 40 8.76 0.63 -2.54
CA THR A 40 9.74 1.41 -3.30
C THR A 40 11.10 0.70 -3.29
N ASN A 41 11.98 1.00 -4.25
CA ASN A 41 13.35 0.51 -4.18
C ASN A 41 14.09 1.25 -3.05
N PRO A 42 15.03 0.59 -2.34
CA PRO A 42 15.94 1.27 -1.44
C PRO A 42 16.61 2.45 -2.17
N VAL A 43 16.81 3.56 -1.48
CA VAL A 43 17.58 4.66 -2.06
C VAL A 43 19.02 4.17 -2.13
N ASP A 44 19.53 3.92 -3.32
CA ASP A 44 20.96 3.66 -3.51
C ASP A 44 21.73 4.85 -2.96
N GLN A 45 22.54 4.60 -1.94
CA GLN A 45 23.48 5.60 -1.41
C GLN A 45 24.69 5.78 -2.34
N GLN A 46 24.85 4.93 -3.35
CA GLN A 46 25.95 5.00 -4.30
C GLN A 46 25.52 5.78 -5.54
N PRO A 47 26.13 6.95 -5.80
CA PRO A 47 25.94 7.63 -7.07
C PRO A 47 26.51 6.74 -8.18
N HIS A 48 25.69 6.42 -9.20
CA HIS A 48 26.22 5.86 -10.43
C HIS A 48 27.22 6.87 -11.01
N ALA A 49 28.45 6.40 -11.27
CA ALA A 49 29.52 7.20 -11.84
C ALA A 49 29.07 7.73 -13.21
N GLY A 50 28.62 8.99 -13.25
CA GLY A 50 28.09 9.65 -14.44
C GLY A 50 26.90 10.58 -14.17
N ASP A 51 26.16 10.39 -13.07
CA ASP A 51 24.97 11.21 -12.77
C ASP A 51 25.26 12.22 -11.63
N HIS A 52 26.10 13.21 -11.94
CA HIS A 52 26.44 14.31 -11.02
C HIS A 52 25.25 15.21 -10.65
N HIS A 53 24.06 14.96 -11.22
CA HIS A 53 22.83 15.71 -10.96
C HIS A 53 21.76 14.93 -10.18
N ARG A 54 22.06 13.72 -9.69
CA ARG A 54 21.16 12.98 -8.77
C ARG A 54 21.32 13.42 -7.31
N SER A 55 21.34 14.73 -7.08
CA SER A 55 21.26 15.31 -5.73
C SER A 55 19.93 14.89 -5.09
N LYS A 56 19.94 13.89 -4.19
CA LYS A 56 18.83 13.54 -3.26
C LYS A 56 17.42 13.82 -3.80
N ARG A 57 17.12 13.47 -5.06
CA ARG A 57 15.87 13.92 -5.70
C ARG A 57 14.74 13.28 -4.94
N ARG A 58 13.88 14.11 -4.33
CA ARG A 58 12.66 13.63 -3.69
C ARG A 58 11.90 12.86 -4.77
N ARG A 59 11.70 11.56 -4.53
CA ARG A 59 10.87 10.71 -5.39
C ARG A 59 9.43 11.12 -5.21
N ASP A 60 8.70 11.23 -6.31
CA ASP A 60 7.28 11.54 -6.26
C ASP A 60 6.52 10.41 -5.56
N VAL A 61 5.44 10.78 -4.87
CA VAL A 61 4.63 9.85 -4.09
C VAL A 61 3.35 9.56 -4.83
N ILE A 62 3.08 8.27 -5.06
CA ILE A 62 1.81 7.80 -5.62
C ILE A 62 1.02 7.14 -4.50
N VAL A 63 -0.20 7.63 -4.27
CA VAL A 63 -1.08 7.11 -3.23
C VAL A 63 -2.18 6.25 -3.85
N PHE A 64 -2.29 5.01 -3.38
CA PHE A 64 -3.43 4.15 -3.64
C PHE A 64 -4.22 3.98 -2.35
N SER A 65 -5.54 4.17 -2.41
CA SER A 65 -6.44 3.77 -1.34
C SER A 65 -7.58 2.94 -1.90
N GLY A 66 -8.04 1.97 -1.14
CA GLY A 66 -9.08 1.05 -1.56
C GLY A 66 -10.13 0.83 -0.49
N ARG A 67 -11.31 0.40 -0.94
CA ARG A 67 -12.38 -0.15 -0.09
C ARG A 67 -12.79 0.81 1.03
N VAL A 68 -13.07 2.05 0.63
CA VAL A 68 -13.71 3.07 1.48
C VAL A 68 -15.14 2.67 1.82
N HIS A 69 -15.87 2.15 0.83
CA HIS A 69 -17.11 1.43 1.05
C HIS A 69 -16.82 -0.07 1.23
N PRO A 70 -17.29 -0.69 2.33
CA PRO A 70 -16.96 -2.08 2.63
C PRO A 70 -17.40 -3.12 1.59
N GLY A 71 -18.58 -2.90 0.99
CA GLY A 71 -19.24 -3.80 0.03
C GLY A 71 -18.58 -3.85 -1.35
N GLU A 72 -17.70 -2.90 -1.66
CA GLU A 72 -16.94 -2.84 -2.92
C GLU A 72 -15.73 -3.78 -2.89
N SER A 73 -15.99 -5.08 -2.75
CA SER A 73 -14.96 -6.12 -2.61
C SER A 73 -14.01 -6.19 -3.82
N THR A 74 -14.47 -5.81 -5.01
CA THR A 74 -13.68 -5.67 -6.25
C THR A 74 -12.46 -4.76 -6.06
N ALA A 75 -12.56 -3.71 -5.23
CA ALA A 75 -11.43 -2.84 -4.91
C ALA A 75 -10.28 -3.62 -4.24
N SER A 76 -10.58 -4.66 -3.46
CA SER A 76 -9.54 -5.50 -2.83
C SER A 76 -8.76 -6.31 -3.88
N TRP A 77 -9.44 -6.79 -4.92
CA TRP A 77 -8.82 -7.53 -6.03
C TRP A 77 -7.95 -6.62 -6.89
N ALA A 78 -8.41 -5.40 -7.19
CA ALA A 78 -7.60 -4.39 -7.87
C ALA A 78 -6.34 -4.05 -7.06
N MET A 79 -6.48 -3.78 -5.75
CA MET A 79 -5.34 -3.54 -4.86
C MET A 79 -4.38 -4.73 -4.81
N HIS A 80 -4.89 -5.97 -4.79
CA HIS A 80 -4.07 -7.17 -4.84
C HIS A 80 -3.22 -7.24 -6.13
N GLY A 81 -3.82 -6.94 -7.29
CA GLY A 81 -3.10 -6.88 -8.56
C GLY A 81 -2.02 -5.79 -8.57
N VAL A 82 -2.35 -4.58 -8.12
CA VAL A 82 -1.39 -3.46 -8.00
C VAL A 82 -0.21 -3.84 -7.12
N MET A 83 -0.47 -4.37 -5.93
CA MET A 83 0.60 -4.76 -5.00
C MET A 83 1.49 -5.86 -5.58
N ASN A 84 0.91 -6.91 -6.17
CA ASN A 84 1.67 -8.02 -6.75
C ASN A 84 2.53 -7.58 -7.93
N PHE A 85 2.00 -6.71 -8.79
CA PHE A 85 2.77 -6.12 -9.88
C PHE A 85 3.94 -5.29 -9.34
N LEU A 86 3.66 -4.40 -8.38
CA LEU A 86 4.67 -3.52 -7.80
C LEU A 86 5.75 -4.27 -7.03
N VAL A 87 5.50 -5.45 -6.48
CA VAL A 87 6.56 -6.29 -5.87
C VAL A 87 7.19 -7.28 -6.86
N GLY A 88 6.68 -7.36 -8.09
CA GLY A 88 7.16 -8.28 -9.13
C GLY A 88 8.60 -8.00 -9.58
N ASP A 89 9.11 -8.90 -10.44
CA ASP A 89 10.47 -8.87 -11.00
C ASP A 89 10.53 -8.30 -12.43
N THR A 90 9.46 -7.66 -12.89
CA THR A 90 9.44 -7.06 -14.23
C THR A 90 10.29 -5.80 -14.26
N ALA A 91 10.96 -5.54 -15.39
CA ALA A 91 11.73 -4.31 -15.59
C ALA A 91 10.88 -3.06 -15.36
N LEU A 92 9.60 -3.08 -15.79
CA LEU A 92 8.68 -1.97 -15.57
C LEU A 92 8.39 -1.72 -14.08
N ALA A 93 8.14 -2.77 -13.29
CA ALA A 93 7.94 -2.63 -11.85
C ALA A 93 9.18 -2.04 -11.17
N ASP A 94 10.37 -2.43 -11.62
CA ASP A 94 11.63 -1.92 -11.08
C ASP A 94 11.86 -0.44 -11.42
N VAL A 95 11.63 -0.03 -12.66
CA VAL A 95 11.65 1.39 -13.08
C VAL A 95 10.69 2.19 -12.21
N LEU A 96 9.44 1.74 -12.06
CA LEU A 96 8.45 2.44 -11.23
C LEU A 96 8.91 2.58 -9.78
N ARG A 97 9.41 1.51 -9.16
CA ARG A 97 9.93 1.55 -7.77
C ARG A 97 11.18 2.42 -7.62
N THR A 98 11.96 2.59 -8.68
CA THR A 98 13.15 3.45 -8.70
C THR A 98 12.78 4.94 -8.74
N HIS A 99 11.69 5.29 -9.42
CA HIS A 99 11.27 6.69 -9.59
C HIS A 99 10.23 7.15 -8.56
N PHE A 100 9.39 6.26 -8.05
CA PHE A 100 8.27 6.60 -7.18
C PHE A 100 8.33 5.92 -5.81
N VAL A 101 7.68 6.54 -4.83
CA VAL A 101 7.32 5.92 -3.55
C VAL A 101 5.82 5.64 -3.56
N PHE A 102 5.44 4.36 -3.51
CA PHE A 102 4.03 3.98 -3.45
C PHE A 102 3.56 3.90 -2.01
N LYS A 103 2.49 4.64 -1.69
CA LYS A 103 1.80 4.61 -0.39
C LYS A 103 0.43 3.98 -0.60
N ILE A 104 0.22 2.79 -0.04
CA ILE A 104 -0.96 1.99 -0.34
C ILE A 104 -1.73 1.74 0.96
N VAL A 105 -2.99 2.16 0.99
CA VAL A 105 -3.97 1.79 2.03
C VAL A 105 -4.96 0.81 1.41
N PRO A 106 -4.74 -0.52 1.55
CA PRO A 106 -5.51 -1.53 0.82
C PRO A 106 -7.00 -1.52 1.18
N MET A 107 -7.31 -1.09 2.40
CA MET A 107 -8.66 -1.05 2.95
C MET A 107 -8.78 0.09 3.96
N LEU A 108 -9.52 1.13 3.60
CA LEU A 108 -9.80 2.27 4.48
C LEU A 108 -10.82 1.93 5.57
N ASN A 109 -11.75 1.01 5.30
CA ASN A 109 -12.87 0.72 6.20
C ASN A 109 -12.90 -0.75 6.68
N PRO A 110 -11.90 -1.20 7.47
CA PRO A 110 -11.87 -2.57 7.96
C PRO A 110 -13.03 -2.89 8.89
N ASP A 111 -13.51 -1.95 9.71
CA ASP A 111 -14.64 -2.19 10.61
C ASP A 111 -15.92 -2.49 9.84
N GLY A 112 -16.25 -1.65 8.84
CA GLY A 112 -17.44 -1.89 8.03
C GLY A 112 -17.37 -3.22 7.28
N VAL A 113 -16.17 -3.65 6.86
CA VAL A 113 -15.99 -4.96 6.22
C VAL A 113 -16.23 -6.11 7.20
N ILE A 114 -15.64 -6.03 8.40
CA ILE A 114 -15.78 -7.06 9.44
C ILE A 114 -17.25 -7.21 9.87
N ASN A 115 -17.98 -6.10 9.94
CA ASN A 115 -19.38 -6.08 10.38
C ASN A 115 -20.40 -6.28 9.23
N GLY A 116 -19.94 -6.50 7.99
CA GLY A 116 -20.85 -6.77 6.86
C GLY A 116 -21.63 -5.55 6.37
N ASN A 117 -21.16 -4.33 6.63
CA ASN A 117 -21.74 -3.13 6.06
C ASN A 117 -21.57 -3.12 4.52
N TYR A 118 -22.39 -2.33 3.82
CA TYR A 118 -22.21 -2.10 2.39
C TYR A 118 -21.47 -0.79 2.10
N ARG A 119 -21.95 0.33 2.65
CA ARG A 119 -21.45 1.67 2.33
C ARG A 119 -20.72 2.36 3.48
N CYS A 120 -21.31 2.33 4.67
CA CYS A 120 -20.84 3.15 5.79
C CYS A 120 -19.76 2.47 6.65
N SER A 121 -19.02 3.29 7.39
CA SER A 121 -18.19 2.85 8.52
C SER A 121 -19.04 2.34 9.70
N LEU A 122 -18.37 1.90 10.76
CA LEU A 122 -19.04 1.46 11.99
C LEU A 122 -19.83 2.57 12.69
N ALA A 123 -19.45 3.83 12.50
CA ALA A 123 -20.18 4.98 13.03
C ALA A 123 -21.42 5.36 12.18
N GLY A 124 -21.78 4.55 11.18
CA GLY A 124 -22.91 4.83 10.28
C GLY A 124 -22.64 5.92 9.24
N VAL A 125 -21.42 6.48 9.18
CA VAL A 125 -21.06 7.54 8.22
C VAL A 125 -20.42 7.00 6.94
N ASP A 126 -20.72 7.65 5.81
CA ASP A 126 -20.03 7.45 4.53
C ASP A 126 -18.66 8.14 4.58
N LEU A 127 -17.59 7.35 4.64
CA LEU A 127 -16.21 7.87 4.71
C LEU A 127 -15.81 8.67 3.46
N ASN A 128 -16.44 8.42 2.31
CA ASN A 128 -16.19 9.18 1.08
C ASN A 128 -16.94 10.53 1.07
N ARG A 129 -17.40 11.01 2.24
CA ARG A 129 -18.01 12.32 2.44
C ARG A 129 -17.37 13.08 3.60
N GLN A 130 -16.20 12.65 4.07
CA GLN A 130 -15.51 13.15 5.27
C GLN A 130 -14.06 13.55 4.96
N TRP A 131 -13.83 14.26 3.86
CA TRP A 131 -12.50 14.58 3.31
C TRP A 131 -11.95 15.91 3.82
#